data_AF-A0A077WV06-F1
#
_entry.id   AF-A0A077WV06-F1
#
_cell.length_a   1.000
_cell.length_b   1.000
_cell.length_c   1.000
_cell.angle_alpha   90.00
_cell.angle_beta   90.00
_cell.angle_gamma   90.00
#
_symmetry.space_group_name_H-M   'P 1'
#
loop_
_entity.id
_entity.type
_entity.pdbx_description
1 polymer ?
#
loop_
_entity_poly.entity_id
_entity_poly.type
_entity_poly.pdbx_seq_one_letter_code
_entity_poly.pdbx_strand_id
1 'polypeptide(L)'
;MTTTRPVRITELKQQLAAAILTVDRIAAHDAKELSADDATTLDNLDNQLNLLQDPLFLKRVNAKQRKLERHKAWKKRRVDNALKRQEHINERRKRLEADLERWQQQKSAQDMPVKKKKTSDKRQSTSKIRELERTLDLLLQLRDLRRKRLEAQGHFFPETGDDFYAKIQAQEERQSPNDQESCHEEEEKQLYIHPDDQWHNTELDHKAYAYWCQGEQDVDTLRRIRNQWDGYLVEQEDAGTKIPPTWVEPAPPSNWIWATSLDH
;
A
#
# COMPACT_ATOMS: atom_id res chain seq x y z
N MET A 1 37.26 -12.92 -26.84
CA MET A 1 36.35 -12.60 -25.71
C MET A 1 36.10 -13.87 -24.92
N THR A 2 36.66 -14.00 -23.72
CA THR A 2 36.47 -15.19 -22.87
C THR A 2 35.13 -15.08 -22.15
N THR A 3 34.13 -15.80 -22.62
CA THR A 3 32.83 -15.92 -21.94
C THR A 3 33.04 -16.68 -20.63
N THR A 4 33.26 -15.97 -19.52
CA THR A 4 33.39 -16.59 -18.20
C THR A 4 32.03 -17.12 -17.76
N ARG A 5 31.82 -18.44 -17.87
CA ARG A 5 30.61 -19.12 -17.44
C ARG A 5 30.29 -18.80 -15.97
N PRO A 6 29.03 -18.49 -15.62
CA PRO A 6 28.67 -18.16 -14.25
C PRO A 6 28.82 -19.37 -13.32
N VAL A 7 29.71 -19.24 -12.33
CA VAL A 7 29.94 -20.28 -11.31
C VAL A 7 28.70 -20.46 -10.42
N ARG A 8 28.05 -21.63 -10.47
CA ARG A 8 26.92 -22.00 -9.59
C ARG A 8 27.41 -22.94 -8.49
N ILE A 9 27.49 -22.44 -7.25
CA ILE A 9 28.04 -23.19 -6.10
C ILE A 9 27.25 -24.49 -5.83
N THR A 10 25.94 -24.49 -6.06
CA THR A 10 25.09 -25.67 -5.86
C THR A 10 25.43 -26.78 -6.84
N GLU A 11 25.57 -26.45 -8.13
CA GLU A 11 25.96 -27.41 -9.18
C GLU A 11 27.37 -27.93 -8.93
N LEU A 12 28.33 -27.06 -8.57
CA LEU A 12 29.67 -27.49 -8.21
C LEU A 12 29.68 -28.47 -7.04
N LYS A 13 28.88 -28.23 -6.00
CA LYS A 13 28.76 -29.14 -4.86
C LYS A 13 28.17 -30.50 -5.27
N GLN A 14 27.17 -30.50 -6.15
CA GLN A 14 26.58 -31.73 -6.67
C GLN A 14 27.56 -32.51 -7.54
N GLN A 15 28.30 -31.82 -8.42
CA GLN A 15 29.34 -32.41 -9.26
C GLN A 15 30.45 -33.03 -8.41
N LEU A 16 30.93 -32.32 -7.39
CA LEU A 16 31.97 -32.81 -6.50
C LEU A 16 31.48 -33.99 -5.64
N ALA A 17 30.23 -33.96 -5.17
CA ALA A 17 29.62 -35.09 -4.48
C ALA A 17 29.48 -36.33 -5.38
N ALA A 18 29.05 -36.14 -6.64
CA ALA A 18 28.98 -37.21 -7.63
C ALA A 18 30.37 -37.79 -7.94
N ALA A 19 31.38 -36.92 -8.06
CA ALA A 19 32.77 -37.32 -8.30
C ALA A 19 33.34 -38.18 -7.16
N ILE A 20 33.08 -37.81 -5.91
CA ILE A 20 33.47 -38.61 -4.74
C ILE A 20 32.83 -40.00 -4.81
N LEU A 21 31.53 -40.07 -5.09
CA LEU A 21 30.82 -41.34 -5.22
C LEU A 21 31.34 -42.21 -6.37
N THR A 22 31.76 -41.61 -7.50
CA THR A 22 32.38 -42.37 -8.60
C THR A 22 33.76 -42.89 -8.24
N VAL A 23 34.58 -42.10 -7.54
CA VAL A 23 35.90 -42.53 -7.08
C VAL A 23 35.77 -43.67 -6.06
N ASP A 24 34.83 -43.56 -5.12
CA ASP A 24 34.55 -44.60 -4.13
C ASP A 24 34.08 -45.91 -4.78
N ARG A 25 33.27 -45.83 -5.86
CA ARG A 25 32.85 -47.00 -6.65
C ARG A 25 34.01 -47.66 -7.38
N ILE A 26 34.85 -46.88 -8.06
CA ILE A 26 36.02 -47.40 -8.78
C ILE A 26 37.02 -48.03 -7.80
N ALA A 27 37.19 -47.45 -6.62
CA ALA A 27 38.06 -47.99 -5.57
C ALA A 27 37.53 -49.30 -4.96
N ALA A 28 36.21 -49.56 -5.03
CA ALA A 28 35.58 -50.76 -4.51
C ALA A 28 35.54 -51.94 -5.50
N HIS A 29 35.70 -51.68 -6.81
CA HIS A 29 35.82 -52.72 -7.84
C HIS A 29 37.29 -53.10 -8.06
N ASP A 30 37.58 -54.41 -8.18
CA ASP A 30 38.91 -54.88 -8.54
C ASP A 30 39.32 -54.34 -9.93
N ALA A 31 40.56 -53.85 -10.06
CA ALA A 31 41.10 -53.14 -11.24
C ALA A 31 41.07 -53.91 -12.59
N LYS A 32 40.46 -55.10 -12.64
CA LYS A 32 40.41 -55.99 -13.81
C LYS A 32 39.10 -55.91 -14.60
N GLU A 33 38.07 -55.24 -14.09
CA GLU A 33 36.79 -55.03 -14.80
C GLU A 33 36.54 -53.55 -15.09
N LEU A 34 37.51 -52.83 -15.69
CA LEU A 34 37.24 -51.48 -16.19
C LEU A 34 36.39 -51.56 -17.45
N SER A 35 35.15 -51.07 -17.36
CA SER A 35 34.22 -50.90 -18.47
C SER A 35 34.66 -49.73 -19.37
N ALA A 36 34.22 -49.71 -20.63
CA ALA A 36 34.43 -48.55 -21.52
C ALA A 36 33.84 -47.25 -20.94
N ASP A 37 32.82 -47.37 -20.08
CA ASP A 37 32.22 -46.25 -19.36
C ASP A 37 33.21 -45.63 -18.35
N ASP A 38 34.14 -46.43 -17.80
CA ASP A 38 35.11 -45.96 -16.80
C ASP A 38 36.18 -45.03 -17.40
N ALA A 39 36.51 -45.20 -18.68
CA ALA A 39 37.40 -44.26 -19.37
C ALA A 39 36.78 -42.87 -19.49
N THR A 40 35.49 -42.80 -19.81
CA THR A 40 34.78 -41.51 -19.90
C THR A 40 34.56 -40.88 -18.53
N THR A 41 34.38 -41.67 -17.48
CA THR A 41 34.26 -41.14 -16.11
C THR A 41 35.60 -40.60 -15.62
N LEU A 42 36.73 -41.27 -15.93
CA LEU A 42 38.07 -40.78 -15.62
C LEU A 42 38.40 -39.47 -16.35
N ASP A 43 38.08 -39.34 -17.63
CA ASP A 43 38.24 -38.08 -18.38
C ASP A 43 37.40 -36.94 -17.77
N ASN A 44 36.18 -37.24 -17.32
CA ASN A 44 35.33 -36.25 -16.66
C ASN A 44 35.90 -35.84 -15.29
N LEU A 45 36.46 -36.78 -14.53
CA LEU A 45 37.13 -36.50 -13.25
C LEU A 45 38.40 -35.67 -13.45
N ASP A 46 39.18 -35.96 -14.48
CA ASP A 46 40.39 -35.20 -14.80
C ASP A 46 40.07 -33.76 -15.23
N ASN A 47 39.04 -33.59 -16.06
CA ASN A 47 38.53 -32.27 -16.41
C ASN A 47 38.05 -31.47 -15.18
N GLN A 48 37.41 -32.13 -14.22
CA GLN A 48 36.99 -31.49 -12.96
C GLN A 48 38.20 -31.15 -12.07
N LEU A 49 39.20 -32.02 -12.01
CA LEU A 49 40.44 -31.79 -11.28
C LEU A 49 41.18 -30.57 -11.84
N ASN A 50 41.33 -30.50 -13.16
CA ASN A 50 41.96 -29.38 -13.87
C ASN A 50 41.22 -28.05 -13.60
N LEU A 51 39.88 -28.09 -13.52
CA LEU A 51 39.07 -26.92 -13.14
C LEU A 51 39.33 -26.47 -11.69
N LEU A 52 39.49 -27.43 -10.77
CA LEU A 52 39.76 -27.17 -9.35
C LEU A 52 41.21 -26.74 -9.07
N GLN A 53 42.15 -27.11 -9.94
CA GLN A 53 43.54 -26.67 -9.86
C GLN A 53 43.74 -25.20 -10.26
N ASP A 54 42.81 -24.59 -11.02
CA ASP A 54 42.88 -23.15 -11.35
C ASP A 54 42.73 -22.27 -10.09
N PRO A 55 43.78 -21.53 -9.68
CA PRO A 55 43.72 -20.67 -8.49
C PRO A 55 42.73 -19.50 -8.64
N LEU A 56 42.49 -19.02 -9.86
CA LEU A 56 41.53 -17.94 -10.11
C LEU A 56 40.09 -18.43 -9.98
N PHE A 57 39.82 -19.67 -10.39
CA PHE A 57 38.54 -20.31 -10.17
C PHE A 57 38.24 -20.48 -8.67
N LEU A 58 39.19 -21.00 -7.89
CA LEU A 58 39.04 -21.15 -6.44
C LEU A 58 38.79 -19.81 -5.72
N LYS A 59 39.51 -18.74 -6.10
CA LYS A 59 39.26 -17.38 -5.56
C LYS A 59 37.83 -16.91 -5.84
N ARG A 60 37.32 -17.14 -7.06
CA ARG A 60 35.94 -16.77 -7.46
C ARG A 60 34.88 -17.57 -6.68
N VAL A 61 35.09 -18.88 -6.52
CA VAL A 61 34.21 -19.75 -5.72
C VAL A 61 34.18 -19.29 -4.27
N ASN A 62 35.35 -19.04 -3.67
CA ASN A 62 35.46 -18.56 -2.29
C ASN A 62 34.80 -17.19 -2.09
N ALA A 63 34.96 -16.26 -3.02
CA ALA A 63 34.30 -14.96 -2.97
C ALA A 63 32.76 -15.10 -3.01
N LYS A 64 32.24 -15.99 -3.87
CA LYS A 64 30.81 -16.29 -3.92
C LYS A 64 30.32 -16.98 -2.64
N GLN A 65 31.09 -17.89 -2.07
CA GLN A 65 30.75 -18.56 -0.82
C GLN A 65 30.66 -17.54 0.33
N ARG A 66 31.66 -16.67 0.49
CA ARG A 66 31.63 -15.59 1.48
C ARG A 66 30.44 -14.64 1.27
N LYS A 67 30.09 -14.33 0.02
CA LYS A 67 28.89 -13.52 -0.30
C LYS A 67 27.61 -14.20 0.17
N LEU A 68 27.47 -15.51 -0.05
CA LEU A 68 26.32 -16.28 0.42
C LEU A 68 26.23 -16.33 1.94
N GLU A 69 27.36 -16.53 2.63
CA GLU A 69 27.42 -16.53 4.10
C GLU A 69 27.03 -15.17 4.68
N ARG A 70 27.57 -14.08 4.12
CA ARG A 70 27.16 -12.71 4.50
C ARG A 70 25.67 -12.47 4.28
N HIS A 71 25.14 -12.93 3.15
CA HIS A 71 23.72 -12.79 2.85
C HIS A 71 22.83 -13.62 3.81
N LYS A 72 23.25 -14.83 4.18
CA LYS A 72 22.56 -15.64 5.20
C LYS A 72 22.60 -14.95 6.57
N ALA A 73 23.75 -14.43 6.98
CA ALA A 73 23.90 -13.69 8.23
C ALA A 73 23.05 -12.40 8.23
N TRP A 74 23.03 -11.68 7.12
CA TRP A 74 22.17 -10.51 6.93
C TRP A 74 20.68 -10.87 7.04
N LYS A 75 20.23 -11.95 6.39
CA LYS A 75 18.84 -12.42 6.51
C LYS A 75 18.46 -12.74 7.96
N LYS A 76 19.33 -13.44 8.70
CA LYS A 76 19.12 -13.73 10.13
C LYS A 76 18.99 -12.43 10.94
N ARG A 77 19.97 -11.53 10.82
CA ARG A 77 19.94 -10.22 11.49
C ARG A 77 18.69 -9.41 11.15
N ARG A 78 18.22 -9.47 9.89
CA ARG A 78 17.00 -8.77 9.45
C ARG A 78 15.76 -9.30 10.17
N VAL A 79 15.63 -10.62 10.29
CA VAL A 79 14.54 -11.26 11.02
C VAL A 79 14.61 -10.93 12.52
N ASP A 80 15.80 -11.04 13.13
CA ASP A 80 15.99 -10.73 14.55
C ASP A 80 15.65 -9.26 14.86
N ASN A 81 16.07 -8.33 13.99
CA ASN A 81 15.74 -6.91 14.14
C ASN A 81 14.24 -6.64 13.97
N ALA A 82 13.55 -7.36 13.08
CA ALA A 82 12.10 -7.25 12.92
C ALA A 82 11.37 -7.75 14.17
N LEU A 83 11.79 -8.87 14.75
CA LEU A 83 11.25 -9.39 16.00
C LEU A 83 11.45 -8.42 17.16
N LYS A 84 12.66 -7.89 17.34
CA LYS A 84 12.93 -6.86 18.37
C LYS A 84 12.05 -5.62 18.21
N ARG A 85 11.81 -5.16 16.98
CA ARG A 85 10.88 -4.05 16.71
C ARG A 85 9.45 -4.40 17.14
N GLN A 86 8.98 -5.61 16.82
CA GLN A 86 7.66 -6.07 17.25
C GLN A 86 7.57 -6.17 18.78
N GLU A 87 8.61 -6.69 19.44
CA GLU A 87 8.69 -6.75 20.90
C GLU A 87 8.59 -5.35 21.52
N HIS A 88 9.36 -4.37 21.03
CA HIS A 88 9.27 -2.99 21.51
C HIS A 88 7.88 -2.36 21.30
N ILE A 89 7.22 -2.64 20.18
CA ILE A 89 5.84 -2.19 19.93
C ILE A 89 4.89 -2.84 20.93
N ASN A 90 5.01 -4.15 21.16
CA ASN A 90 4.17 -4.89 22.09
C ASN A 90 4.40 -4.45 23.54
N GLU A 91 5.63 -4.18 23.95
CA GLU A 91 5.96 -3.61 25.26
C GLU A 91 5.32 -2.23 25.44
N ARG A 92 5.38 -1.37 24.42
CA ARG A 92 4.72 -0.06 24.45
C ARG A 92 3.21 -0.20 24.59
N ARG A 93 2.58 -1.13 23.86
CA ARG A 93 1.14 -1.44 23.99
C ARG A 93 0.78 -1.89 25.39
N LYS A 94 1.53 -2.83 25.96
CA LYS A 94 1.33 -3.30 27.35
C LYS A 94 1.44 -2.17 28.37
N ARG A 95 2.38 -1.24 28.19
CA ARG A 95 2.50 -0.04 29.06
C ARG A 95 1.26 0.84 28.96
N LEU A 96 0.79 1.12 27.74
CA LEU A 96 -0.42 1.92 27.52
C LEU A 96 -1.66 1.23 28.09
N GLU A 97 -1.80 -0.10 27.92
CA GLU A 97 -2.88 -0.90 28.52
C GLU A 97 -2.84 -0.79 30.04
N ALA A 98 -1.68 -0.95 30.67
CA ALA A 98 -1.53 -0.79 32.12
C ALA A 98 -1.88 0.63 32.60
N ASP A 99 -1.52 1.66 31.83
CA ASP A 99 -1.88 3.05 32.17
C ASP A 99 -3.38 3.33 32.00
N LEU A 100 -4.02 2.73 30.98
CA LEU A 100 -5.48 2.77 30.81
C LEU A 100 -6.19 2.08 31.97
N GLU A 101 -5.73 0.91 32.39
CA GLU A 101 -6.28 0.19 33.55
C GLU A 101 -6.14 1.03 34.83
N ARG A 102 -4.97 1.66 35.06
CA ARG A 102 -4.77 2.57 36.19
C ARG A 102 -5.72 3.76 36.15
N TRP A 103 -5.92 4.36 34.98
CA TRP A 103 -6.86 5.47 34.82
C TRP A 103 -8.30 5.03 35.09
N GLN A 104 -8.72 3.87 34.57
CA GLN A 104 -10.03 3.29 34.84
C GLN A 104 -10.23 3.00 36.33
N GLN A 105 -9.22 2.45 37.01
CA GLN A 105 -9.26 2.22 38.46
C GLN A 105 -9.40 3.53 39.24
N GLN A 106 -8.64 4.56 38.87
CA GLN A 106 -8.74 5.89 39.50
C GLN A 106 -10.12 6.51 39.30
N LYS A 107 -10.65 6.45 38.08
CA LYS A 107 -12.00 6.96 37.76
C LYS A 107 -13.07 6.20 38.52
N SER A 108 -12.97 4.86 38.55
CA SER A 108 -13.90 4.01 39.30
C SER A 108 -13.85 4.32 40.80
N ALA A 109 -12.67 4.59 41.37
CA ALA A 109 -12.50 5.00 42.76
C ALA A 109 -13.06 6.42 43.04
N GLN A 110 -12.99 7.34 42.08
CA GLN A 110 -13.61 8.67 42.16
C GLN A 110 -15.14 8.61 42.05
N ASP A 111 -15.67 7.71 41.20
CA ASP A 111 -17.11 7.50 41.01
C ASP A 111 -17.75 6.64 42.12
N MET A 112 -16.95 6.07 43.04
CA MET A 112 -17.51 5.47 44.26
C MET A 112 -18.23 6.54 45.08
N PRO A 113 -19.49 6.29 45.52
CA PRO A 113 -20.25 7.28 46.24
C PRO A 113 -19.62 7.57 47.60
N VAL A 114 -18.86 8.68 47.68
CA VAL A 114 -18.46 9.29 48.95
C VAL A 114 -19.74 9.80 49.62
N LYS A 115 -20.38 8.94 50.41
CA LYS A 115 -21.44 9.33 51.34
C LYS A 115 -20.83 10.28 52.37
N LYS A 116 -20.82 11.58 52.10
CA LYS A 116 -20.69 12.65 53.12
C LYS A 116 -21.06 14.03 52.54
N LYS A 117 -22.12 14.62 53.11
CA LYS A 117 -22.51 16.05 53.16
C LYS A 117 -22.61 16.82 51.81
N LYS A 118 -23.70 16.66 51.04
CA LYS A 118 -24.07 17.55 49.89
C LYS A 118 -25.59 17.81 49.78
N THR A 119 -26.31 17.95 50.89
CA THR A 119 -27.78 18.07 50.85
C THR A 119 -28.31 19.51 50.84
N SER A 120 -27.51 20.52 51.24
CA SER A 120 -27.95 21.94 51.25
C SER A 120 -27.70 22.65 49.91
N ASP A 121 -26.46 22.61 49.38
CA ASP A 121 -26.10 23.38 48.19
C ASP A 121 -26.75 22.84 46.91
N LYS A 122 -26.93 21.52 46.80
CA LYS A 122 -27.65 20.89 45.68
C LYS A 122 -29.14 21.26 45.64
N ARG A 123 -29.76 21.59 46.77
CA ARG A 123 -31.17 22.01 46.81
C ARG A 123 -31.34 23.45 46.35
N GLN A 124 -30.39 24.32 46.68
CA GLN A 124 -30.40 25.72 46.23
C GLN A 124 -29.98 25.85 44.75
N SER A 125 -29.08 25.00 44.25
CA SER A 125 -28.76 24.99 42.82
C SER A 125 -29.91 24.44 41.97
N THR A 126 -30.61 23.41 42.43
CA THR A 126 -31.78 22.86 41.71
C THR A 126 -32.99 23.80 41.72
N SER A 127 -33.20 24.59 42.78
CA SER A 127 -34.26 25.63 42.77
C SER A 127 -33.94 26.75 41.79
N LYS A 128 -32.68 27.24 41.77
CA LYS A 128 -32.23 28.24 40.80
C LYS A 128 -32.32 27.76 39.37
N ILE A 129 -31.96 26.50 39.09
CA ILE A 129 -32.12 25.89 37.76
C ILE A 129 -33.59 25.89 37.34
N ARG A 130 -34.50 25.49 38.23
CA ARG A 130 -35.95 25.50 37.94
C ARG A 130 -36.52 26.90 37.72
N GLU A 131 -36.00 27.90 38.43
CA GLU A 131 -36.37 29.31 38.20
C GLU A 131 -35.88 29.77 36.83
N LEU A 132 -34.65 29.43 36.46
CA LEU A 132 -34.08 29.75 35.15
C LEU A 132 -34.83 29.06 34.00
N GLU A 133 -35.19 27.78 34.16
CA GLU A 133 -36.03 27.05 33.19
C GLU A 133 -37.37 27.76 32.96
N ARG A 134 -38.06 28.17 34.03
CA ARG A 134 -39.31 28.93 33.90
C ARG A 134 -39.12 30.27 33.21
N THR A 135 -38.03 30.99 33.51
CA THR A 135 -37.75 32.25 32.82
C THR A 135 -37.44 32.04 31.34
N LEU A 136 -36.74 30.95 31.00
CA LEU A 136 -36.44 30.59 29.62
C LEU A 136 -37.73 30.27 28.85
N ASP A 137 -38.63 29.49 29.43
CA ASP A 137 -39.93 29.17 28.82
C ASP A 137 -40.75 30.43 28.53
N LEU A 138 -40.80 31.38 29.48
CA LEU A 138 -41.48 32.66 29.29
C LEU A 138 -40.82 33.51 28.19
N LEU A 139 -39.49 33.51 28.10
CA LEU A 139 -38.75 34.23 27.06
C LEU A 139 -38.96 33.61 25.68
N LEU A 140 -39.01 32.28 25.57
CA LEU A 140 -39.35 31.58 24.33
C LEU A 140 -40.78 31.91 23.90
N GLN A 141 -41.75 31.87 24.82
CA GLN A 141 -43.13 32.27 24.53
C GLN A 141 -43.22 33.73 24.05
N LEU A 142 -42.50 34.66 24.69
CA LEU A 142 -42.44 36.06 24.24
C LEU A 142 -41.78 36.20 22.87
N ARG A 143 -40.71 35.45 22.60
CA ARG A 143 -40.05 35.43 21.30
C ARG A 143 -41.01 34.98 20.21
N ASP A 144 -41.73 33.90 20.44
CA ASP A 144 -42.64 33.31 19.45
C ASP A 144 -43.85 34.22 19.21
N LEU A 145 -44.40 34.86 20.24
CA LEU A 145 -45.45 35.87 20.09
C LEU A 145 -44.95 37.10 19.31
N ARG A 146 -43.72 37.54 19.56
CA ARG A 146 -43.10 38.66 18.82
C ARG A 146 -42.83 38.30 17.36
N ARG A 147 -42.36 37.07 17.09
CA ARG A 147 -42.19 36.55 15.73
C ARG A 147 -43.52 36.48 14.99
N LYS A 148 -44.57 35.89 15.58
CA LYS A 148 -45.93 35.87 15.02
C LYS A 148 -46.46 37.27 14.69
N ARG A 149 -46.21 38.24 15.58
CA ARG A 149 -46.57 39.65 15.33
C ARG A 149 -45.79 40.24 14.16
N LEU A 150 -44.50 39.94 14.05
CA LEU A 150 -43.62 40.41 12.98
C LEU A 150 -43.94 39.72 11.64
N GLU A 151 -44.28 38.43 11.65
CA GLU A 151 -44.79 37.70 10.48
C GLU A 151 -46.12 38.28 9.98
N ALA A 152 -47.04 38.62 10.89
CA ALA A 152 -48.26 39.34 10.53
C ALA A 152 -47.99 40.75 9.96
N GLN A 153 -46.82 41.33 10.25
CA GLN A 153 -46.32 42.58 9.66
C GLN A 153 -45.48 42.35 8.38
N GLY A 154 -45.29 41.11 7.95
CA GLY A 154 -44.56 40.74 6.73
C GLY A 154 -43.06 40.45 6.91
N HIS A 155 -42.55 40.34 8.14
CA HIS A 155 -41.16 39.92 8.39
C HIS A 155 -41.04 38.39 8.38
N PHE A 156 -40.01 37.89 7.68
CA PHE A 156 -39.76 36.46 7.49
C PHE A 156 -38.63 35.96 8.41
N PHE A 157 -38.84 34.84 9.12
CA PHE A 157 -37.84 34.21 9.98
C PHE A 157 -37.37 32.86 9.40
N PRO A 158 -36.08 32.69 9.07
CA PRO A 158 -35.57 31.47 8.43
C PRO A 158 -35.62 30.19 9.27
N GLU A 159 -35.72 30.28 10.61
CA GLU A 159 -35.64 29.12 11.50
C GLU A 159 -36.91 28.26 11.58
N THR A 160 -38.04 28.74 11.08
CA THR A 160 -39.35 28.04 11.18
C THR A 160 -40.14 28.03 9.88
N GLY A 161 -39.56 28.55 8.80
CA GLY A 161 -40.17 28.61 7.46
C GLY A 161 -39.70 27.48 6.55
N ASP A 162 -39.74 26.23 7.01
CA ASP A 162 -39.25 25.06 6.27
C ASP A 162 -40.04 24.79 4.98
N ASP A 163 -41.25 25.35 4.83
CA ASP A 163 -42.08 25.11 3.64
C ASP A 163 -41.43 25.62 2.33
N PHE A 164 -40.57 26.64 2.40
CA PHE A 164 -39.87 27.17 1.21
C PHE A 164 -38.65 26.32 0.86
N TYR A 165 -37.83 25.97 1.85
CA TYR A 165 -36.65 25.12 1.65
C TYR A 165 -37.05 23.67 1.31
N ALA A 166 -38.09 23.13 1.93
CA ALA A 166 -38.66 21.83 1.57
C ALA A 166 -39.21 21.84 0.14
N LYS A 167 -39.77 22.96 -0.35
CA LYS A 167 -40.19 23.10 -1.75
C LYS A 167 -39.01 23.19 -2.71
N ILE A 168 -37.94 23.91 -2.35
CA ILE A 168 -36.71 23.96 -3.15
C ILE A 168 -36.08 22.56 -3.24
N GLN A 169 -35.95 21.87 -2.11
CA GLN A 169 -35.40 20.52 -2.03
C GLN A 169 -36.24 19.51 -2.82
N ALA A 170 -37.57 19.57 -2.69
CA ALA A 170 -38.49 18.73 -3.49
C ALA A 170 -38.51 19.08 -4.99
N GLN A 171 -38.14 20.30 -5.37
CA GLN A 171 -38.01 20.72 -6.76
C GLN A 171 -36.66 20.32 -7.36
N GLU A 172 -35.59 20.36 -6.56
CA GLU A 172 -34.24 19.89 -6.88
C GLU A 172 -34.22 18.37 -7.08
N GLU A 173 -34.94 17.61 -6.24
CA GLU A 173 -35.18 16.16 -6.42
C GLU A 173 -35.99 15.83 -7.69
N ARG A 174 -36.89 16.72 -8.13
CA ARG A 174 -37.66 16.54 -9.37
C ARG A 174 -36.90 16.93 -10.64
N GLN A 175 -35.83 17.72 -10.51
CA GLN A 175 -35.07 18.26 -11.63
C GLN A 175 -33.77 17.50 -11.95
N SER A 176 -33.41 16.45 -11.20
CA SER A 176 -32.24 15.61 -11.52
C SER A 176 -32.64 14.16 -11.80
N PRO A 177 -32.44 13.69 -13.05
CA PRO A 177 -31.23 12.91 -13.30
C PRO A 177 -30.66 13.22 -14.70
N ASN A 178 -29.93 14.33 -14.89
CA ASN A 178 -29.06 14.40 -16.06
C ASN A 178 -27.86 15.36 -16.07
N ASP A 179 -27.67 16.30 -15.13
CA ASP A 179 -26.53 17.23 -15.22
C ASP A 179 -25.82 17.47 -13.88
N GLN A 180 -25.34 16.40 -13.23
CA GLN A 180 -24.39 16.50 -12.12
C GLN A 180 -23.25 15.47 -12.27
N GLU A 181 -22.48 15.60 -13.36
CA GLU A 181 -21.05 15.38 -13.22
C GLU A 181 -20.48 16.53 -12.37
N SER A 182 -19.58 16.20 -11.44
CA SER A 182 -18.76 17.09 -10.61
C SER A 182 -19.29 17.58 -9.24
N CYS A 183 -19.79 16.67 -8.41
CA CYS A 183 -19.52 16.72 -6.97
C CYS A 183 -19.49 15.28 -6.47
N HIS A 184 -18.33 14.64 -6.57
CA HIS A 184 -18.12 13.37 -5.87
C HIS A 184 -18.37 13.65 -4.39
N GLU A 185 -19.36 12.98 -3.82
CA GLU A 185 -19.34 12.64 -2.41
C GLU A 185 -18.00 11.95 -2.17
N GLU A 186 -17.06 12.66 -1.55
CA GLU A 186 -15.79 12.12 -1.10
C GLU A 186 -16.11 11.12 0.02
N GLU A 187 -16.57 9.92 -0.35
CA GLU A 187 -16.25 8.75 0.44
C GLU A 187 -14.73 8.80 0.60
N GLU A 188 -14.24 9.05 1.82
CA GLU A 188 -12.84 8.96 2.17
C GLU A 188 -12.39 7.50 1.95
N LYS A 189 -12.16 7.13 0.69
CA LYS A 189 -11.59 5.84 0.32
C LYS A 189 -10.24 5.80 1.00
N GLN A 190 -10.08 4.89 1.95
CA GLN A 190 -8.83 4.70 2.66
C GLN A 190 -7.72 4.53 1.62
N LEU A 191 -6.83 5.52 1.56
CA LEU A 191 -5.71 5.52 0.64
C LEU A 191 -4.87 4.26 0.87
N TYR A 192 -4.74 3.45 -0.16
CA TYR A 192 -3.82 2.32 -0.12
C TYR A 192 -2.39 2.86 -0.19
N ILE A 193 -1.67 2.83 0.93
CA ILE A 193 -0.27 3.20 1.01
C ILE A 193 0.57 1.93 0.83
N HIS A 194 1.44 1.91 -0.19
CA HIS A 194 2.24 0.73 -0.49
C HIS A 194 3.24 0.43 0.65
N PRO A 195 3.41 -0.83 1.09
CA PRO A 195 4.21 -1.18 2.28
C PRO A 195 5.71 -0.88 2.17
N ASP A 196 6.24 -0.78 0.95
CA ASP A 196 7.64 -0.38 0.69
C ASP A 196 7.84 1.14 0.59
N ASP A 197 6.75 1.92 0.68
CA ASP A 197 6.82 3.37 0.54
C ASP A 197 7.44 4.00 1.80
N GLN A 198 8.52 4.77 1.65
CA GLN A 198 9.23 5.39 2.77
C GLN A 198 8.57 6.69 3.27
N TRP A 199 7.51 7.12 2.59
CA TRP A 199 6.83 8.40 2.79
C TRP A 199 5.95 8.46 4.04
N HIS A 200 5.77 7.34 4.75
CA HIS A 200 5.05 7.25 6.03
C HIS A 200 5.64 8.09 7.18
N ASN A 201 6.89 8.55 7.05
CA ASN A 201 7.63 9.22 8.13
C ASN A 201 7.78 10.74 7.94
N THR A 202 7.19 11.30 6.89
CA THR A 202 7.18 12.75 6.62
C THR A 202 5.81 13.33 6.98
N GLU A 203 5.78 14.53 7.55
CA GLU A 203 4.54 15.30 7.75
C GLU A 203 3.97 15.67 6.37
N LEU A 204 3.20 14.75 5.80
CA LEU A 204 2.78 14.84 4.41
C LEU A 204 1.35 15.37 4.32
N ASP A 205 1.10 16.21 3.33
CA ASP A 205 -0.26 16.57 2.93
C ASP A 205 -0.91 15.34 2.28
N HIS A 206 -1.80 14.69 3.04
CA HIS A 206 -2.53 13.50 2.61
C HIS A 206 -3.28 13.73 1.28
N LYS A 207 -3.67 14.97 0.98
CA LYS A 207 -4.36 15.32 -0.27
C LYS A 207 -3.43 15.23 -1.47
N ALA A 208 -2.19 15.70 -1.34
CA ALA A 208 -1.20 15.62 -2.41
C ALA A 208 -0.81 14.17 -2.72
N TYR A 209 -0.67 13.34 -1.68
CA TYR A 209 -0.37 11.92 -1.85
C TYR A 209 -1.53 11.16 -2.51
N ALA A 210 -2.77 11.42 -2.06
CA ALA A 210 -3.97 10.86 -2.68
C ALA A 210 -4.02 11.16 -4.19
N TYR A 211 -3.72 12.40 -4.57
CA TYR A 211 -3.71 12.83 -5.95
C TYR A 211 -2.65 12.10 -6.79
N TRP A 212 -1.45 11.85 -6.25
CA TRP A 212 -0.40 11.12 -6.99
C TRP A 212 -0.69 9.63 -7.13
N CYS A 213 -1.27 9.01 -6.09
CA CYS A 213 -1.57 7.58 -6.10
C CYS A 213 -2.92 7.22 -6.73
N GLN A 214 -3.74 8.20 -7.13
CA GLN A 214 -5.09 7.97 -7.65
C GLN A 214 -5.13 6.95 -8.81
N GLY A 215 -4.16 7.02 -9.72
CA GLY A 215 -4.08 6.09 -10.87
C GLY A 215 -3.74 4.65 -10.50
N GLU A 216 -3.11 4.41 -9.35
CA GLU A 216 -2.84 3.03 -8.91
C GLU A 216 -4.06 2.40 -8.23
N GLN A 217 -4.93 3.23 -7.66
CA GLN A 217 -6.09 2.79 -6.88
C GLN A 217 -7.34 2.64 -7.75
N ASP A 218 -7.47 3.40 -8.83
CA ASP A 218 -8.62 3.38 -9.73
C ASP A 218 -8.20 3.34 -11.20
N VAL A 219 -8.55 2.24 -11.88
CA VAL A 219 -8.23 2.00 -13.29
C VAL A 219 -8.88 3.05 -14.21
N ASP A 220 -10.07 3.55 -13.86
CA ASP A 220 -10.75 4.57 -14.65
C ASP A 220 -10.03 5.91 -14.55
N THR A 221 -9.52 6.25 -13.35
CA THR A 221 -8.68 7.45 -13.20
C THR A 221 -7.35 7.31 -13.93
N LEU A 222 -6.74 6.12 -13.96
CA LEU A 222 -5.52 5.85 -14.72
C LEU A 222 -5.76 6.05 -16.22
N ARG A 223 -6.87 5.53 -16.75
CA ARG A 223 -7.26 5.73 -18.15
C ARG A 223 -7.46 7.21 -18.46
N ARG A 224 -8.12 7.95 -17.56
CA ARG A 224 -8.31 9.40 -17.70
C ARG A 224 -6.97 10.15 -17.74
N ILE A 225 -6.09 9.88 -16.78
CA ILE A 225 -4.75 10.49 -16.72
C ILE A 225 -4.00 10.16 -18.02
N ARG A 226 -4.01 8.89 -18.45
CA ARG A 226 -3.33 8.47 -19.67
C ARG A 226 -3.84 9.22 -20.90
N ASN A 227 -5.16 9.33 -21.07
CA ASN A 227 -5.77 10.07 -22.17
C ASN A 227 -5.40 11.55 -22.16
N GLN A 228 -5.30 12.17 -20.97
CA GLN A 228 -4.85 13.56 -20.84
C GLN A 228 -3.39 13.71 -21.30
N TRP A 229 -2.51 12.79 -20.91
CA TRP A 229 -1.11 12.78 -21.36
C TRP A 229 -0.98 12.52 -22.86
N ASP A 230 -1.80 11.63 -23.42
CA ASP A 230 -1.82 11.35 -24.86
C ASP A 230 -2.13 12.63 -25.67
N GLY A 231 -2.94 13.55 -25.12
CA GLY A 231 -3.20 14.86 -25.72
C GLY A 231 -1.99 15.80 -25.80
N TYR A 232 -0.98 15.62 -24.94
CA TYR A 232 0.27 16.39 -24.99
C TYR A 232 1.36 15.71 -25.83
N LEU A 233 1.23 14.42 -26.10
CA LEU A 233 2.18 13.65 -26.90
C LEU A 233 1.88 13.73 -28.40
N VAL A 234 0.66 14.12 -28.77
CA VAL A 234 0.21 14.28 -30.16
C VAL A 234 0.07 15.77 -30.47
N GLU A 235 1.17 16.40 -30.89
CA GLU A 235 1.13 17.72 -31.53
C GLU A 235 0.65 17.58 -32.98
N GLN A 236 -0.65 17.33 -33.19
CA GLN A 236 -1.42 17.83 -34.35
C GLN A 236 -2.81 17.22 -34.40
N GLU A 237 -3.73 18.07 -34.86
CA GLU A 237 -5.15 17.89 -35.12
C GLU A 237 -5.47 16.58 -35.84
N ASP A 238 -5.70 15.49 -35.10
CA ASP A 238 -6.60 14.41 -35.49
C ASP A 238 -6.90 13.56 -34.26
N ALA A 239 -7.96 13.96 -33.55
CA ALA A 239 -8.46 13.33 -32.35
C ALA A 239 -8.93 11.90 -32.64
N GLY A 240 -8.29 10.91 -32.01
CA GLY A 240 -8.89 9.59 -31.81
C GLY A 240 -7.96 8.40 -32.05
N THR A 241 -7.58 7.75 -30.94
CA THR A 241 -7.31 6.30 -30.86
C THR A 241 -6.61 5.65 -32.06
N LYS A 242 -5.42 6.12 -32.42
CA LYS A 242 -4.50 5.31 -33.23
C LYS A 242 -3.21 5.12 -32.47
N ILE A 243 -2.94 3.86 -32.15
CA ILE A 243 -1.61 3.40 -31.73
C ILE A 243 -0.60 3.98 -32.72
N PRO A 244 0.50 4.61 -32.26
CA PRO A 244 1.48 5.19 -33.14
C PRO A 244 1.90 4.19 -34.23
N PRO A 245 2.01 4.59 -35.50
CA PRO A 245 2.27 3.68 -36.62
C PRO A 245 3.62 2.93 -36.50
N THR A 246 4.48 3.33 -35.56
CA THR A 246 5.76 2.68 -35.24
C THR A 246 5.65 1.57 -34.19
N TRP A 247 4.51 1.44 -33.51
CA TRP A 247 4.33 0.47 -32.42
C TRP A 247 3.73 -0.87 -32.86
N VAL A 248 3.26 -0.94 -34.10
CA VAL A 248 2.80 -2.17 -34.73
C VAL A 248 3.49 -2.26 -36.09
N GLU A 249 4.25 -3.33 -36.33
CA GLU A 249 4.80 -3.58 -37.66
C GLU A 249 3.64 -3.74 -38.66
N PRO A 250 3.60 -2.94 -39.75
CA PRO A 250 2.53 -3.07 -40.73
C PRO A 250 2.59 -4.46 -41.36
N ALA A 251 1.41 -5.02 -41.67
CA ALA A 251 1.35 -6.29 -42.38
C ALA A 251 2.15 -6.19 -43.69
N PRO A 252 2.95 -7.21 -44.05
CA PRO A 252 3.73 -7.17 -45.28
C PRO A 252 2.81 -6.98 -46.49
N PRO A 253 3.23 -6.21 -47.50
CA PRO A 253 2.39 -5.93 -48.65
C PRO A 253 2.01 -7.24 -49.36
N SER A 254 0.74 -7.35 -49.75
CA SER A 254 0.19 -8.55 -50.37
C SER A 254 0.81 -8.88 -51.74
N ASN A 255 1.58 -7.97 -52.33
CA ASN A 255 2.25 -8.14 -53.60
C ASN A 255 3.77 -7.96 -53.44
N TRP A 256 4.53 -8.97 -53.85
CA TRP A 256 5.99 -9.04 -53.73
C TRP A 256 6.71 -7.90 -54.48
N ILE A 257 6.12 -7.39 -55.57
CA ILE A 257 6.67 -6.26 -56.32
C ILE A 257 6.72 -5.00 -55.43
N TRP A 258 5.71 -4.80 -54.59
CA TRP A 258 5.61 -3.64 -53.70
C TRP A 258 6.48 -3.80 -52.45
N ALA A 259 6.79 -5.03 -52.04
CA ALA A 259 7.71 -5.30 -50.93
C ALA A 259 9.13 -4.75 -51.24
N THR A 260 9.58 -4.89 -52.48
CA THR A 260 10.91 -4.40 -52.89
C THR A 260 11.07 -2.88 -52.81
N SER A 261 9.97 -2.14 -52.78
CA SER A 261 9.98 -0.68 -52.71
C SER A 261 10.12 -0.12 -51.28
N LEU A 262 10.07 -0.97 -50.25
CA LEU A 262 10.15 -0.59 -48.84
C LEU A 262 11.56 -0.82 -48.24
N ASP A 263 12.48 -1.44 -48.97
CA ASP A 263 13.84 -1.78 -48.52
C ASP A 263 14.90 -0.69 -48.86
N HIS A 264 14.50 0.58 -48.97
CA HIS A 264 15.39 1.72 -49.27
C HIS A 264 15.34 2.82 -48.19
#